data_AF-A0A352RSU3-F1
#
_entry.id   AF-A0A352RSU3-F1
#
_cell.length_a   1.000
_cell.length_b   1.000
_cell.length_c   1.000
_cell.angle_alpha   90.00
_cell.angle_beta   90.00
_cell.angle_gamma   90.00
#
_symmetry.space_group_name_H-M   'P 1'
#
loop_
_entity.id
_entity.type
_entity.pdbx_description
1 polymer ?
#
loop_
_entity_poly.entity_id
_entity_poly.type
_entity_poly.pdbx_seq_one_letter_code
_entity_poly.pdbx_strand_id
1 'polypeptide(L)'
;ALFSEELGAVVQVRLEERDAVFAVLREAGLSACSHVIGKPNTNDQVEIYRDAKKVFGAARADLQRTWTEVSWRIARLRDNPACADSEYERVLDAGDPGISPVLTFDPAENIAAPFIASGARPRVAILREQGVNSQIEMAYSMDLAGFDTHDVHMSDLIAGRASLADFKGFVACGG
;
A
#
# COMPACT_ATOMS: atom_id res chain seq x y z
N ALA A 1 -14.53 -28.79 -5.59
CA ALA A 1 -14.14 -27.57 -6.30
C ALA A 1 -13.70 -26.46 -5.34
N LEU A 2 -14.44 -26.13 -4.27
CA LEU A 2 -14.16 -24.92 -3.49
C LEU A 2 -12.93 -24.98 -2.57
N PHE A 3 -12.53 -26.16 -2.09
CA PHE A 3 -11.47 -26.31 -1.07
C PHE A 3 -10.20 -27.01 -1.57
N SER A 4 -10.09 -27.23 -2.89
CA SER A 4 -8.86 -27.78 -3.46
C SER A 4 -7.78 -26.69 -3.54
N GLU A 5 -6.57 -27.01 -3.09
CA GLU A 5 -5.40 -26.12 -3.15
C GLU A 5 -4.53 -26.40 -4.39
N GLU A 6 -5.18 -26.73 -5.51
CA GLU A 6 -4.50 -26.90 -6.80
C GLU A 6 -3.97 -25.54 -7.30
N LEU A 7 -2.92 -25.57 -8.12
CA LEU A 7 -2.37 -24.36 -8.71
C LEU A 7 -3.40 -23.64 -9.58
N GLY A 8 -3.48 -22.32 -9.43
CA GLY A 8 -4.38 -21.48 -10.21
C GLY A 8 -4.40 -20.04 -9.73
N ALA A 9 -5.25 -19.23 -10.35
CA ALA A 9 -5.48 -17.84 -9.98
C ALA A 9 -6.91 -17.42 -10.34
N VAL A 10 -7.41 -16.43 -9.63
CA VAL A 10 -8.64 -15.70 -10.01
C VAL A 10 -8.22 -14.35 -10.56
N VAL A 11 -8.61 -14.06 -11.80
CA VAL A 11 -8.33 -12.78 -12.47
C VAL A 11 -9.64 -12.06 -12.71
N GLN A 12 -9.75 -10.82 -12.22
CA GLN A 12 -10.88 -9.95 -12.52
C GLN A 12 -10.54 -9.08 -13.73
N VAL A 13 -11.44 -9.06 -14.72
CA VAL A 13 -11.28 -8.31 -15.97
C VAL A 13 -12.51 -7.45 -16.20
N ARG A 14 -12.38 -6.41 -17.03
CA ARG A 14 -13.54 -5.68 -17.54
C ARG A 14 -14.37 -6.61 -18.42
N LEU A 15 -15.68 -6.43 -18.43
CA LEU A 15 -16.58 -7.33 -19.16
C LEU A 15 -16.29 -7.30 -20.66
N GLU A 16 -16.02 -6.10 -21.20
CA GLU A 16 -15.69 -5.85 -22.60
C GLU A 16 -14.34 -6.46 -23.03
N GLU A 17 -13.42 -6.71 -22.08
CA GLU A 17 -12.10 -7.28 -22.37
C GLU A 17 -12.06 -8.81 -22.22
N ARG A 18 -13.17 -9.42 -21.76
CA ARG A 18 -13.23 -10.87 -21.46
C ARG A 18 -12.76 -11.72 -22.62
N ASP A 19 -13.30 -11.49 -23.82
CA ASP A 19 -13.02 -12.36 -24.97
C ASP A 19 -11.58 -12.22 -25.46
N ALA A 20 -11.01 -11.02 -25.38
CA ALA A 20 -9.59 -10.78 -25.65
C ALA A 20 -8.70 -11.52 -24.66
N VAL A 21 -9.03 -11.50 -23.37
CA VAL A 21 -8.28 -12.24 -22.34
C VAL A 21 -8.36 -13.75 -22.58
N PHE A 22 -9.53 -14.29 -22.93
CA PHE A 22 -9.67 -15.70 -23.27
C PHE A 22 -8.90 -16.10 -24.54
N ALA A 23 -8.74 -15.18 -25.50
CA ALA A 23 -7.89 -15.42 -26.67
C ALA A 23 -6.42 -15.59 -26.25
N VAL A 24 -5.91 -14.70 -25.38
CA VAL A 24 -4.55 -14.82 -24.82
C VAL A 24 -4.37 -16.14 -24.06
N LEU A 25 -5.32 -16.50 -23.20
CA LEU A 25 -5.27 -17.78 -22.47
C LEU A 25 -5.30 -18.99 -23.41
N ARG A 26 -6.01 -18.89 -24.54
CA ARG A 26 -6.03 -19.94 -25.57
C ARG A 26 -4.71 -20.07 -26.29
N GLU A 27 -4.09 -18.97 -26.69
CA GLU A 27 -2.76 -18.97 -27.30
C GLU A 27 -1.71 -19.58 -26.37
N ALA A 28 -1.86 -19.37 -25.05
CA ALA A 28 -1.04 -20.00 -24.03
C ALA A 28 -1.41 -21.46 -23.70
N GLY A 29 -2.41 -22.06 -24.35
CA GLY A 29 -2.84 -23.44 -24.12
C GLY A 29 -3.67 -23.67 -22.84
N LEU A 30 -4.16 -22.61 -22.21
CA LEU A 30 -4.86 -22.64 -20.91
C LEU A 30 -6.39 -22.70 -21.03
N SER A 31 -6.94 -22.87 -22.23
CA SER A 31 -8.41 -22.85 -22.43
C SER A 31 -9.16 -23.89 -21.60
N ALA A 32 -8.60 -25.08 -21.41
CA ALA A 32 -9.26 -26.17 -20.68
C ALA A 32 -9.41 -25.90 -19.18
N CYS A 33 -8.55 -25.06 -18.59
CA CYS A 33 -8.57 -24.70 -17.18
C CYS A 33 -9.03 -23.26 -16.92
N SER A 34 -9.53 -22.57 -17.96
CA SER A 34 -10.02 -21.20 -17.86
C SER A 34 -11.54 -21.19 -17.79
N HIS A 35 -12.11 -20.67 -16.69
CA HIS A 35 -13.54 -20.67 -16.45
C HIS A 35 -14.04 -19.29 -16.03
N VAL A 36 -15.21 -18.89 -16.54
CA VAL A 36 -15.94 -17.75 -15.99
C VAL A 36 -16.64 -18.20 -14.72
N ILE A 37 -16.24 -17.65 -13.57
CA ILE A 37 -16.70 -18.11 -12.26
C ILE A 37 -17.66 -17.14 -11.56
N GLY A 38 -17.74 -15.87 -11.98
CA GLY A 38 -18.61 -14.90 -11.34
C GLY A 38 -18.32 -13.45 -11.73
N LYS A 39 -18.87 -12.54 -10.93
CA LYS A 39 -18.69 -11.09 -11.03
C LYS A 39 -18.81 -10.45 -9.64
N PRO A 40 -18.18 -9.29 -9.39
CA PRO A 40 -18.46 -8.51 -8.19
C PRO A 40 -19.92 -8.06 -8.14
N ASN A 41 -20.41 -7.78 -6.94
CA ASN A 41 -21.73 -7.22 -6.68
C ASN A 41 -21.61 -6.01 -5.74
N THR A 42 -22.73 -5.37 -5.43
CA THR A 42 -22.82 -4.20 -4.56
C THR A 42 -23.72 -4.43 -3.33
N ASN A 43 -23.95 -5.68 -2.94
CA ASN A 43 -24.88 -6.03 -1.87
C ASN A 43 -24.19 -6.64 -0.63
N ASP A 44 -22.86 -6.55 -0.57
CA ASP A 44 -22.02 -7.06 0.52
C ASP A 44 -22.24 -8.56 0.84
N GLN A 45 -22.54 -9.36 -0.19
CA GLN A 45 -22.69 -10.82 -0.05
C GLN A 45 -21.65 -11.56 -0.88
N VAL A 46 -21.15 -12.66 -0.32
CA VAL A 46 -20.47 -13.70 -1.08
C VAL A 46 -21.48 -14.82 -1.33
N GLU A 47 -21.79 -15.05 -2.60
CA GLU A 47 -22.74 -16.06 -3.02
C GLU A 47 -22.11 -17.03 -4.01
N ILE A 48 -22.39 -18.32 -3.83
CA ILE A 48 -21.94 -19.38 -4.73
C ILE A 48 -23.16 -20.10 -5.25
N TYR A 49 -23.23 -20.23 -6.57
CA TYR A 49 -24.31 -20.89 -7.27
C TYR A 49 -23.81 -22.13 -8.00
N ARG A 50 -24.67 -23.14 -8.08
CA ARG A 50 -24.49 -24.31 -8.92
C ARG A 50 -25.82 -24.62 -9.60
N ASP A 51 -25.82 -24.68 -10.92
CA ASP A 51 -27.03 -24.96 -11.72
C ASP A 51 -28.22 -24.05 -11.32
N ALA A 52 -27.94 -22.74 -11.22
CA ALA A 52 -28.86 -21.69 -10.76
C ALA A 52 -29.37 -21.82 -9.31
N LYS A 53 -28.94 -22.83 -8.54
CA LYS A 53 -29.24 -22.96 -7.11
C LYS A 53 -28.15 -22.31 -6.28
N LYS A 54 -28.53 -21.42 -5.35
CA LYS A 54 -27.61 -20.89 -4.34
C LYS A 54 -27.20 -22.01 -3.38
N VAL A 55 -25.92 -22.37 -3.40
CA VAL A 55 -25.33 -23.42 -2.55
C VAL A 55 -24.62 -22.85 -1.33
N PHE A 56 -24.23 -21.58 -1.38
CA PHE A 56 -23.66 -20.84 -0.27
C PHE A 56 -24.02 -19.34 -0.40
N GLY A 57 -24.23 -18.69 0.74
CA GLY A 57 -24.48 -17.25 0.82
C GLY A 57 -24.19 -16.76 2.23
N ALA A 58 -23.35 -15.75 2.36
CA ALA A 58 -23.06 -15.09 3.63
C ALA A 58 -22.66 -13.63 3.40
N ALA A 59 -22.85 -12.79 4.43
CA ALA A 59 -22.33 -11.44 4.42
C ALA A 59 -20.80 -11.46 4.31
N ARG A 60 -20.24 -10.63 3.44
CA ARG A 60 -18.79 -10.54 3.25
C ARG A 60 -18.10 -10.07 4.55
N ALA A 61 -18.74 -9.18 5.30
CA ALA A 61 -18.26 -8.74 6.62
C ALA A 61 -18.09 -9.91 7.62
N ASP A 62 -19.07 -10.81 7.70
CA ASP A 62 -18.99 -11.98 8.59
C ASP A 62 -17.82 -12.89 8.20
N LEU A 63 -17.65 -13.14 6.90
CA LEU A 63 -16.54 -13.94 6.38
C LEU A 63 -15.18 -13.30 6.66
N GLN A 64 -15.06 -11.98 6.48
CA GLN A 64 -13.83 -11.26 6.81
C GLN A 64 -13.52 -11.32 8.31
N ARG A 65 -14.54 -11.22 9.18
CA ARG A 65 -14.33 -11.36 10.63
C ARG A 65 -13.82 -12.74 10.98
N THR A 66 -14.46 -13.81 10.47
CA THR A 66 -13.99 -15.18 10.69
C THR A 66 -12.55 -15.37 10.19
N TRP A 67 -12.21 -14.80 9.03
CA TRP A 67 -10.86 -14.87 8.47
C TRP A 67 -9.82 -14.13 9.32
N THR A 68 -10.15 -12.95 9.85
CA THR A 68 -9.24 -12.12 10.65
C THR A 68 -9.18 -12.52 12.13
N GLU A 69 -10.10 -13.36 12.62
CA GLU A 69 -10.29 -13.65 14.05
C GLU A 69 -9.00 -14.13 14.75
N VAL A 70 -8.19 -14.96 14.08
CA VAL A 70 -6.94 -15.46 14.65
C VAL A 70 -5.94 -14.33 14.87
N SER A 71 -5.78 -13.45 13.89
CA SER A 71 -4.91 -12.26 13.99
C SER A 71 -5.39 -11.33 15.11
N TRP A 72 -6.70 -11.09 15.20
CA TRP A 72 -7.29 -10.29 16.28
C TRP A 72 -6.99 -10.88 17.65
N ARG A 73 -7.20 -12.19 17.85
CA ARG A 73 -6.91 -12.86 19.14
C ARG A 73 -5.43 -12.76 19.52
N ILE A 74 -4.52 -12.93 18.57
CA ILE A 74 -3.08 -12.80 18.81
C ILE A 74 -2.73 -11.35 19.17
N ALA A 75 -3.20 -10.36 18.40
CA ALA A 75 -2.96 -8.95 18.66
C ALA A 75 -3.53 -8.53 20.02
N ARG A 76 -4.72 -8.99 20.38
CA ARG A 76 -5.35 -8.72 21.67
C ARG A 76 -4.57 -9.27 22.87
N LEU A 77 -3.85 -10.38 22.68
CA LEU A 77 -2.99 -10.98 23.72
C LEU A 77 -1.62 -10.28 23.82
N ARG A 78 -1.11 -9.76 22.70
CA ARG A 78 0.23 -9.18 22.58
C ARG A 78 0.25 -7.66 22.83
N ASP A 79 -0.76 -6.97 22.33
CA ASP A 79 -0.84 -5.52 22.19
C ASP A 79 -1.89 -4.94 23.15
N ASN A 80 -2.26 -3.67 22.98
CA ASN A 80 -3.38 -3.08 23.74
C ASN A 80 -4.71 -3.70 23.26
N PRO A 81 -5.45 -4.40 24.13
CA PRO A 81 -6.70 -5.05 23.76
C PRO A 81 -7.73 -4.08 23.16
N ALA A 82 -7.81 -2.84 23.64
CA ALA A 82 -8.76 -1.86 23.12
C ALA A 82 -8.44 -1.46 21.67
N CYS A 83 -7.16 -1.39 21.30
CA CYS A 83 -6.75 -1.13 19.92
C CYS A 83 -7.08 -2.32 19.00
N ALA A 84 -6.79 -3.54 19.44
CA ALA A 84 -7.10 -4.75 18.69
C ALA A 84 -8.62 -4.92 18.50
N ASP A 85 -9.41 -4.68 19.56
CA ASP A 85 -10.87 -4.74 19.52
C ASP A 85 -11.43 -3.68 18.54
N SER A 86 -10.91 -2.44 18.58
CA SER A 86 -11.31 -1.38 17.65
C SER A 86 -11.00 -1.70 16.18
N GLU A 87 -9.83 -2.28 15.88
CA GLU A 87 -9.47 -2.71 14.51
C GLU A 87 -10.40 -3.82 14.00
N TYR A 88 -10.71 -4.80 14.85
CA TYR A 88 -11.56 -5.93 14.49
C TYR A 88 -13.02 -5.52 14.28
N GLU A 89 -13.53 -4.58 15.09
CA GLU A 89 -14.89 -4.06 14.99
C GLU A 89 -15.12 -3.23 13.72
N ARG A 90 -14.08 -2.56 13.19
CA ARG A 90 -14.18 -1.76 11.95
C ARG A 90 -14.69 -2.57 10.76
N VAL A 91 -14.45 -3.88 10.72
CA VAL A 91 -14.96 -4.78 9.65
C VAL A 91 -16.49 -4.75 9.52
N LEU A 92 -17.20 -4.40 10.61
CA LEU A 92 -18.67 -4.30 10.63
C LEU A 92 -19.20 -2.98 10.06
N ASP A 93 -18.35 -1.97 9.87
CA ASP A 93 -18.76 -0.70 9.27
C ASP A 93 -18.88 -0.83 7.75
N ALA A 94 -20.08 -1.19 7.28
CA ALA A 94 -20.39 -1.26 5.86
C ALA A 94 -20.34 0.11 5.15
N GLY A 95 -20.30 1.21 5.91
CA GLY A 95 -20.20 2.57 5.39
C GLY A 95 -18.77 3.09 5.29
N ASP A 96 -17.75 2.34 5.74
CA ASP A 96 -16.34 2.74 5.68
C ASP A 96 -15.93 2.95 4.20
N PRO A 97 -15.67 4.20 3.75
CA PRO A 97 -15.29 4.48 2.37
C PRO A 97 -13.83 4.06 2.08
N GLY A 98 -13.09 3.61 3.09
CA GLY A 98 -11.66 3.39 3.02
C GLY A 98 -10.88 4.68 2.89
N ILE A 99 -9.62 4.57 2.47
CA ILE A 99 -8.72 5.71 2.29
C ILE A 99 -9.24 6.59 1.14
N SER A 100 -9.72 7.79 1.48
CA SER A 100 -10.31 8.75 0.54
C SER A 100 -9.60 10.12 0.64
N PRO A 101 -8.51 10.35 -0.11
CA PRO A 101 -7.76 11.61 -0.03
C PRO A 101 -8.57 12.80 -0.54
N VAL A 102 -8.46 13.94 0.16
CA VAL A 102 -9.01 15.23 -0.28
C VAL A 102 -7.85 16.16 -0.59
N LEU A 103 -7.70 16.55 -1.85
CA LEU A 103 -6.60 17.39 -2.31
C LEU A 103 -7.06 18.85 -2.39
N THR A 104 -6.26 19.75 -1.81
CA THR A 104 -6.45 21.21 -1.88
C THR A 104 -5.48 21.89 -2.84
N PHE A 105 -4.66 21.11 -3.55
CA PHE A 105 -3.66 21.53 -4.52
C PHE A 105 -3.58 20.52 -5.67
N ASP A 106 -2.92 20.88 -6.78
CA ASP A 106 -2.64 19.96 -7.88
C ASP A 106 -1.35 19.16 -7.58
N PRO A 107 -1.43 17.84 -7.35
CA PRO A 107 -0.25 17.02 -7.09
C PRO A 107 0.68 16.87 -8.30
N ALA A 108 0.21 17.20 -9.52
CA ALA A 108 1.05 17.21 -10.71
C ALA A 108 1.84 18.53 -10.86
N GLU A 109 1.48 19.58 -10.11
CA GLU A 109 2.18 20.86 -10.16
C GLU A 109 3.51 20.79 -9.39
N ASN A 110 4.63 20.81 -10.13
CA ASN A 110 5.95 20.92 -9.53
C ASN A 110 6.32 22.40 -9.30
N ILE A 111 5.93 22.94 -8.14
CA ILE A 111 6.26 24.31 -7.73
C ILE A 111 7.77 24.57 -7.55
N ALA A 112 8.59 23.52 -7.38
CA ALA A 112 10.03 23.63 -7.25
C ALA A 112 10.74 23.74 -8.61
N ALA A 113 10.06 23.42 -9.72
CA ALA A 113 10.66 23.37 -11.06
C ALA A 113 11.41 24.65 -11.48
N PRO A 114 10.92 25.88 -11.22
CA PRO A 114 11.67 27.10 -11.55
C PRO A 114 12.99 27.22 -10.78
N PHE A 115 13.04 26.76 -9.53
CA PHE A 115 14.25 26.77 -8.72
C PHE A 115 15.23 25.70 -9.18
N ILE A 116 14.74 24.50 -9.51
CA ILE A 116 15.56 23.43 -10.09
C ILE A 116 16.17 23.87 -11.42
N ALA A 117 15.38 24.52 -12.29
CA ALA A 117 15.84 25.02 -13.58
C ALA A 117 16.91 26.11 -13.47
N SER A 118 16.98 26.82 -12.33
CA SER A 118 18.07 27.78 -12.08
C SER A 118 19.44 27.11 -11.91
N GLY A 119 19.47 25.79 -11.66
CA GLY A 119 20.69 25.03 -11.39
C GLY A 119 21.24 25.20 -9.97
N ALA A 120 20.70 26.12 -9.16
CA ALA A 120 21.09 26.27 -7.77
C ALA A 120 20.51 25.12 -6.93
N ARG A 121 21.39 24.35 -6.27
CA ARG A 121 21.01 23.26 -5.36
C ARG A 121 21.44 23.58 -3.93
N PRO A 122 20.54 24.07 -3.06
CA PRO A 122 20.89 24.36 -1.67
C PRO A 122 21.34 23.09 -0.94
N ARG A 123 22.44 23.17 -0.20
CA ARG A 123 22.92 22.03 0.60
C ARG A 123 21.99 21.77 1.77
N VAL A 124 21.56 20.52 1.94
CA VAL A 124 20.79 20.04 3.10
C VAL A 124 21.50 18.86 3.75
N ALA A 125 21.60 18.89 5.07
CA ALA A 125 22.12 17.77 5.83
C ALA A 125 21.01 16.74 6.09
N ILE A 126 21.23 15.52 5.63
CA ILE A 126 20.40 14.37 5.94
C ILE A 126 21.01 13.72 7.18
N LEU A 127 20.45 14.10 8.34
CA LEU A 127 21.04 13.77 9.63
C LEU A 127 20.63 12.37 10.06
N ARG A 128 21.62 11.58 10.46
CA ARG A 128 21.41 10.24 10.99
C ARG A 128 22.30 9.92 12.20
N GLU A 129 21.82 9.00 13.01
CA GLU A 129 22.53 8.40 14.14
C GLU A 129 22.57 6.88 13.98
N GLN A 130 23.34 6.20 14.81
CA GLN A 130 23.25 4.75 14.97
C GLN A 130 21.80 4.33 15.27
N GLY A 131 21.26 3.45 14.43
CA GLY A 131 19.87 2.96 14.52
C GLY A 131 18.97 3.50 13.42
N VAL A 132 19.26 4.70 12.92
CA VAL A 132 18.50 5.34 11.83
C VAL A 132 18.53 4.48 10.57
N ASN A 133 17.35 4.30 9.96
CA ASN A 133 17.16 3.45 8.79
C ASN A 133 16.34 4.10 7.67
N SER A 134 15.89 5.36 7.84
CA SER A 134 15.09 6.09 6.85
C SER A 134 15.79 7.26 6.14
N GLN A 135 17.13 7.31 6.18
CA GLN A 135 17.90 8.41 5.60
C GLN A 135 17.91 8.43 4.07
N ILE A 136 17.75 7.27 3.41
CA ILE A 136 17.92 7.17 1.95
C ILE A 136 16.69 7.70 1.23
N GLU A 137 15.48 7.31 1.65
CA GLU A 137 14.23 7.86 1.13
C GLU A 137 14.08 9.35 1.47
N MET A 138 14.62 9.79 2.61
CA MET A 138 14.63 11.19 2.98
C MET A 138 15.56 12.00 2.06
N ALA A 139 16.78 11.51 1.81
CA ALA A 139 17.70 12.11 0.86
C ALA A 139 17.07 12.17 -0.54
N TYR A 140 16.49 11.07 -1.03
CA TYR A 140 15.84 11.03 -2.34
C TYR A 140 14.71 12.06 -2.48
N SER A 141 13.87 12.20 -1.44
CA SER A 141 12.76 13.15 -1.46
C SER A 141 13.24 14.61 -1.55
N MET A 142 14.31 14.94 -0.84
CA MET A 142 14.93 16.27 -0.88
C MET A 142 15.68 16.52 -2.20
N ASP A 143 16.36 15.50 -2.73
CA ASP A 143 17.05 15.59 -4.02
C ASP A 143 16.07 15.85 -5.18
N LEU A 144 14.93 15.16 -5.17
CA LEU A 144 13.83 15.35 -6.12
C LEU A 144 13.25 16.77 -6.07
N ALA A 145 13.22 17.38 -4.87
CA ALA A 145 12.83 18.77 -4.67
C ALA A 145 13.92 19.79 -5.06
N GLY A 146 15.12 19.33 -5.47
CA GLY A 146 16.20 20.19 -5.98
C GLY A 146 17.34 20.47 -5.01
N PHE A 147 17.39 19.83 -3.84
CA PHE A 147 18.46 20.05 -2.87
C PHE A 147 19.71 19.23 -3.18
N ASP A 148 20.87 19.74 -2.78
CA ASP A 148 22.12 18.97 -2.72
C ASP A 148 22.16 18.27 -1.36
N THR A 149 21.96 16.96 -1.35
CA THR A 149 21.75 16.19 -0.12
C THR A 149 23.06 15.58 0.37
N HIS A 150 23.37 15.80 1.64
CA HIS A 150 24.62 15.32 2.24
C HIS A 150 24.30 14.37 3.39
N ASP A 151 24.85 13.16 3.36
CA ASP A 151 24.82 12.27 4.52
C ASP A 151 25.64 12.89 5.65
N VAL A 152 25.00 13.14 6.79
CA VAL A 152 25.65 13.68 7.98
C VAL A 152 25.35 12.74 9.13
N HIS A 153 26.33 11.93 9.52
CA HIS A 153 26.23 11.17 10.74
C HIS A 153 26.50 12.07 11.95
N MET A 154 25.84 11.81 13.08
CA MET A 154 26.20 12.45 14.36
C MET A 154 27.71 12.35 14.69
N SER A 155 28.38 11.26 14.30
CA SER A 155 29.84 11.13 14.48
C SER A 155 30.65 12.11 13.63
N ASP A 156 30.13 12.56 12.48
CA ASP A 156 30.75 13.58 11.64
C ASP A 156 30.67 14.96 12.30
N LEU A 157 29.54 15.27 12.97
CA LEU A 157 29.39 16.51 13.73
C LEU A 157 30.30 16.52 14.96
N ILE A 158 30.33 15.42 15.73
CA ILE A 158 31.16 15.30 16.95
C ILE A 158 32.64 15.40 16.61
N ALA A 159 33.08 14.78 15.51
CA ALA A 159 34.47 14.81 15.07
C ALA A 159 34.85 16.07 14.27
N GLY A 160 33.91 16.98 14.03
CA GLY A 160 34.12 18.18 13.23
C GLY A 160 34.35 17.93 11.73
N ARG A 161 33.96 16.77 11.20
CA ARG A 161 33.99 16.45 9.76
C ARG A 161 32.87 17.14 8.98
N ALA A 162 31.81 17.56 9.65
CA ALA A 162 30.74 18.38 9.11
C ALA A 162 30.31 19.44 10.13
N SER A 163 29.84 20.59 9.66
CA SER A 163 29.22 21.62 10.50
C SER A 163 27.82 21.93 9.97
N LEU A 164 26.83 22.02 10.85
CA LEU A 164 25.47 22.39 10.45
C LEU A 164 25.39 23.80 9.85
N ALA A 165 26.37 24.66 10.14
CA ALA A 165 26.47 26.00 9.54
C ALA A 165 26.74 25.98 8.02
N ASP A 166 27.22 24.85 7.48
CA ASP A 166 27.51 24.69 6.04
C ASP A 166 26.26 24.39 5.20
N PHE A 167 25.11 24.18 5.86
CA PHE A 167 23.86 23.76 5.24
C PHE A 167 22.77 24.82 5.38
N LYS A 168 21.84 24.87 4.43
CA LYS A 168 20.66 25.74 4.51
C LYS A 168 19.56 25.17 5.39
N GLY A 169 19.63 23.88 5.68
CA GLY A 169 18.75 23.17 6.59
C GLY A 169 19.26 21.76 6.84
N PHE A 170 18.57 21.06 7.73
CA PHE A 170 18.80 19.64 7.96
C PHE A 170 17.47 18.92 8.16
N VAL A 171 17.48 17.60 7.94
CA VAL A 171 16.36 16.72 8.24
C VAL A 171 16.83 15.60 9.15
N ALA A 172 16.20 15.45 10.32
CA ALA A 172 16.44 14.32 11.21
C ALA A 172 15.63 13.12 10.72
N CYS A 173 16.32 12.05 10.32
CA CYS A 173 15.68 10.89 9.71
C CYS A 173 15.13 9.92 10.77
N GLY A 174 14.11 9.16 10.39
CA GLY A 174 13.48 8.15 11.26
C GLY A 174 14.24 6.82 11.30
N GLY A 175 13.84 5.99 12.26
CA GLY A 175 14.39 4.65 12.46
C GLY A 175 15.28 4.52 13.67
#